data_AF-A0A952MG39-F1
#
_entry.id   AF-A0A952MG39-F1
#
_cell.length_a   1.000
_cell.length_b   1.000
_cell.length_c   1.000
_cell.angle_alpha   90.00
_cell.angle_beta   90.00
_cell.angle_gamma   90.00
#
_symmetry.space_group_name_H-M   'P 1'
#
loop_
_entity.id
_entity.type
_entity.pdbx_description
1 polymer ?
#
loop_
_entity_poly.entity_id
_entity_poly.type
_entity_poly.pdbx_seq_one_letter_code
_entity_poly.pdbx_strand_id
1 'polypeptide(L)'
;MNISIKIPALVVAFVLLALHGCNEQSNTNNDNNDATGKVPGKYREGADYFLFERVRVFDKVGFSQPQEAFSVLLPKGWQHSDEVIWNAPGTMCAGTYKKFKATSADNAYSLQMYPDVLYIWGSNQQMMQFNQNNNPSSSTCAYRQPIDAENYLRTIFAKEELGNAEVVSVTPNKFVVEQMAATNAENTAELQQYGAGDINFDQSAINAVVKWPDGTEGMVVLGITIMETIIPNIYNGSYEKSYTTQVSKRTVFKYPAKETEQAKNQFSLIMGSFRSNPAWNDAVRGFWKAVRQRKHVEHIGKIRMIDEQTRRMGEQAIAKGNARLSEMDNQMRNWEATQSSQDRMHTNFIKTIREVENFKDASGTYELSSGYSHAWSRGDGNSFILTNDPNLDPAFIFKDQNWKEMQKSDN
;
A
#
# COMPACT_ATOMS: atom_id res chain seq x y z
N MET A 1 62.71 -14.79 7.80
CA MET A 1 61.65 -15.70 8.27
C MET A 1 60.53 -15.63 7.23
N ASN A 2 60.47 -16.66 6.38
CA ASN A 2 59.58 -16.76 5.23
C ASN A 2 58.16 -17.12 5.68
N ILE A 3 57.14 -16.37 5.25
CA ILE A 3 55.84 -16.94 4.90
C ILE A 3 55.35 -16.27 3.62
N SER A 4 55.31 -17.07 2.56
CA SER A 4 54.90 -16.73 1.20
C SER A 4 53.39 -17.02 1.08
N ILE A 5 52.60 -16.00 0.72
CA ILE A 5 51.18 -16.17 0.35
C ILE A 5 51.11 -16.21 -1.17
N LYS A 6 50.75 -17.38 -1.71
CA LYS A 6 50.50 -17.58 -3.14
C LYS A 6 49.03 -17.27 -3.46
N ILE A 7 48.83 -16.31 -4.36
CA ILE A 7 47.54 -16.05 -5.04
C ILE A 7 47.65 -16.68 -6.44
N PRO A 8 46.77 -17.60 -6.86
CA PRO A 8 46.73 -18.00 -8.26
C PRO A 8 45.86 -17.02 -9.06
N ALA A 9 46.48 -16.45 -10.08
CA ALA A 9 45.84 -15.66 -11.11
C ALA A 9 44.86 -16.51 -11.93
N LEU A 10 43.60 -16.06 -12.04
CA LEU A 10 42.63 -16.62 -12.97
C LEU A 10 42.71 -15.81 -14.28
N VAL A 11 43.29 -16.43 -15.29
CA VAL A 11 43.40 -15.89 -16.66
C VAL A 11 42.02 -15.96 -17.32
N VAL A 12 41.48 -14.79 -17.67
CA VAL A 12 40.30 -14.63 -18.51
C VAL A 12 40.72 -14.90 -19.95
N ALA A 13 40.21 -15.99 -20.54
CA ALA A 13 40.35 -16.27 -21.96
C ALA A 13 38.99 -16.04 -22.65
N PHE A 14 38.89 -14.91 -23.35
CA PHE A 14 37.87 -14.62 -24.35
C PHE A 14 38.10 -15.53 -25.56
N VAL A 15 37.11 -16.35 -25.94
CA VAL A 15 37.12 -17.06 -27.23
C VAL A 15 36.01 -16.48 -28.11
N LEU A 16 36.43 -15.65 -29.05
CA LEU A 16 35.69 -15.23 -30.24
C LEU A 16 35.70 -16.39 -31.24
N LEU A 17 34.53 -16.97 -31.54
CA LEU A 17 34.37 -17.94 -32.63
C LEU A 17 33.87 -17.20 -33.88
N ALA A 18 34.79 -16.98 -34.82
CA ALA A 18 34.51 -16.50 -36.16
C ALA A 18 33.99 -17.64 -37.03
N LEU A 19 32.87 -17.37 -37.73
CA LEU A 19 32.31 -18.19 -38.79
C LEU A 19 33.26 -18.21 -40.00
N HIS A 20 33.75 -19.38 -40.39
CA HIS A 20 34.25 -19.63 -41.74
C HIS A 20 33.63 -20.92 -42.25
N GLY A 21 32.81 -20.79 -43.29
CA GLY A 21 32.34 -21.91 -44.07
C GLY A 21 33.45 -22.42 -45.00
N CYS A 22 33.57 -23.74 -45.09
CA CYS A 22 34.24 -24.39 -46.22
C CYS A 22 33.21 -25.23 -46.96
N ASN A 23 32.97 -24.82 -48.20
CA ASN A 23 32.34 -25.60 -49.24
C ASN A 23 33.48 -25.99 -50.18
N GLU A 24 33.91 -27.25 -50.20
CA GLU A 24 34.94 -27.70 -51.15
C GLU A 24 34.62 -29.09 -51.71
N GLN A 25 34.12 -29.01 -52.94
CA GLN A 25 34.22 -29.90 -54.09
C GLN A 25 34.66 -31.36 -53.92
N SER A 26 33.76 -32.22 -54.42
CA SER A 26 33.97 -33.61 -54.81
C SER A 26 35.16 -33.81 -55.77
N ASN A 27 36.02 -34.78 -55.47
CA ASN A 27 36.53 -35.68 -56.50
C ASN A 27 36.93 -37.04 -55.93
N THR A 28 36.49 -38.07 -56.64
CA THR A 28 36.63 -39.50 -56.36
C THR A 28 38.07 -40.00 -56.42
N ASN A 29 38.44 -40.88 -55.49
CA ASN A 29 39.10 -42.14 -55.84
C ASN A 29 38.93 -43.17 -54.72
N ASN A 30 38.46 -44.35 -55.14
CA ASN A 30 38.37 -45.56 -54.34
C ASN A 30 39.77 -45.99 -53.91
N ASP A 31 39.95 -46.12 -52.60
CA ASP A 31 40.74 -47.21 -52.05
C ASP A 31 39.95 -47.83 -50.90
N ASN A 32 39.54 -49.07 -51.15
CA ASN A 32 39.03 -49.99 -50.15
C ASN A 32 40.12 -50.19 -49.09
N ASN A 33 40.04 -49.45 -48.00
CA ASN A 33 40.53 -49.92 -46.72
C ASN A 33 39.33 -50.11 -45.81
N ASP A 34 39.02 -51.39 -45.65
CA ASP A 34 38.18 -52.01 -44.66
C ASP A 34 38.64 -51.59 -43.25
N ALA A 35 38.32 -50.36 -42.87
CA ALA A 35 38.24 -49.96 -41.49
C ALA A 35 36.86 -50.38 -41.00
N THR A 36 36.68 -51.69 -40.79
CA THR A 36 35.81 -52.20 -39.74
C THR A 36 36.30 -51.59 -38.43
N GLY A 37 35.91 -50.34 -38.19
CA GLY A 37 35.97 -49.73 -36.89
C GLY A 37 35.12 -50.60 -35.99
N LYS A 38 35.79 -51.39 -35.15
CA LYS A 38 35.21 -52.17 -34.05
C LYS A 38 33.97 -51.47 -33.54
N VAL A 39 32.78 -52.04 -33.76
CA VAL A 39 31.55 -51.61 -33.10
C VAL A 39 31.85 -51.66 -31.60
N PRO A 40 31.97 -50.51 -30.91
CA PRO A 40 32.40 -50.53 -29.54
C PRO A 40 31.19 -50.87 -28.68
N GLY A 41 31.12 -52.12 -28.20
CA GLY A 41 30.22 -52.56 -27.12
C GLY A 41 28.72 -52.48 -27.39
N LYS A 42 27.95 -53.49 -26.94
CA LYS A 42 26.49 -53.33 -26.81
C LYS A 42 26.22 -52.40 -25.62
N TYR A 43 26.18 -51.09 -25.84
CA TYR A 43 25.73 -50.15 -24.82
C TYR A 43 24.30 -50.48 -24.39
N ARG A 44 24.03 -50.45 -23.08
CA ARG A 44 22.73 -50.76 -22.48
C ARG A 44 22.09 -49.50 -21.89
N GLU A 45 20.87 -49.20 -22.31
CA GLU A 45 20.05 -48.12 -21.73
C GLU A 45 19.85 -48.37 -20.23
N GLY A 46 20.02 -47.34 -19.41
CA GLY A 46 19.95 -47.39 -17.94
C GLY A 46 21.23 -47.85 -17.24
N ALA A 47 22.24 -48.34 -17.98
CA ALA A 47 23.56 -48.67 -17.44
C ALA A 47 24.66 -47.80 -18.04
N ASP A 48 24.76 -47.76 -19.37
CA ASP A 48 25.81 -47.02 -20.08
C ASP A 48 25.33 -45.64 -20.57
N TYR A 49 24.03 -45.49 -20.81
CA TYR A 49 23.41 -44.22 -21.21
C TYR A 49 21.96 -44.11 -20.71
N PHE A 50 21.44 -42.89 -20.59
CA PHE A 50 20.03 -42.62 -20.28
C PHE A 50 19.38 -41.90 -21.45
N LEU A 51 18.20 -42.36 -21.87
CA LEU A 51 17.41 -41.66 -22.87
C LEU A 51 16.45 -40.67 -22.20
N PHE A 52 16.39 -39.46 -22.74
CA PHE A 52 15.46 -38.42 -22.32
C PHE A 52 14.57 -37.99 -23.48
N GLU A 53 13.32 -37.71 -23.16
CA GLU A 53 12.29 -37.25 -24.10
C GLU A 53 11.87 -35.83 -23.75
N ARG A 54 11.68 -34.99 -24.77
CA ARG A 54 11.17 -33.64 -24.58
C ARG A 54 9.67 -33.68 -24.37
N VAL A 55 9.25 -33.28 -23.18
CA VAL A 55 7.87 -33.01 -22.83
C VAL A 55 7.57 -31.53 -23.03
N ARG A 56 6.42 -31.24 -23.65
CA ARG A 56 5.91 -29.89 -23.87
C ARG A 56 4.65 -29.69 -23.05
N VAL A 57 4.64 -28.65 -22.23
CA VAL A 57 3.51 -28.24 -21.41
C VAL A 57 2.77 -27.14 -22.13
N PHE A 58 1.46 -27.31 -22.30
CA PHE A 58 0.61 -26.39 -23.07
C PHE A 58 -0.34 -25.62 -22.16
N ASP A 59 -0.40 -24.31 -22.36
CA ASP A 59 -1.49 -23.48 -21.85
C ASP A 59 -2.70 -23.66 -22.76
N LYS A 60 -3.71 -24.36 -22.23
CA LYS A 60 -4.96 -24.69 -22.93
C LYS A 60 -6.08 -23.69 -22.65
N VAL A 61 -5.83 -22.68 -21.82
CA VAL A 61 -6.87 -21.79 -21.26
C VAL A 61 -6.64 -20.33 -21.63
N GLY A 62 -5.40 -19.84 -21.53
CA GLY A 62 -5.08 -18.42 -21.67
C GLY A 62 -5.18 -17.85 -23.08
N PHE A 63 -5.33 -18.70 -24.10
CA PHE A 63 -5.20 -18.35 -25.51
C PHE A 63 -6.30 -19.01 -26.35
N SER A 64 -6.59 -18.42 -27.51
CA SER A 64 -7.59 -18.95 -28.46
C SER A 64 -7.25 -20.34 -29.01
N GLN A 65 -5.97 -20.72 -28.96
CA GLN A 65 -5.48 -22.05 -29.29
C GLN A 65 -4.39 -22.44 -28.28
N PRO A 66 -4.23 -23.73 -27.94
CA PRO A 66 -3.20 -24.17 -27.00
C PRO A 66 -1.80 -23.67 -27.39
N GLN A 67 -1.10 -23.02 -26.46
CA GLN A 67 0.25 -22.50 -26.67
C GLN A 67 1.25 -23.24 -25.78
N GLU A 68 2.44 -23.59 -26.30
CA GLU A 68 3.50 -24.17 -25.46
C GLU A 68 3.94 -23.13 -24.43
N ALA A 69 3.80 -23.43 -23.14
CA ALA A 69 4.24 -22.56 -22.05
C ALA A 69 5.71 -22.80 -21.71
N PHE A 70 6.10 -24.07 -21.63
CA PHE A 70 7.48 -24.49 -21.44
C PHE A 70 7.68 -25.94 -21.89
N SER A 71 8.94 -26.35 -22.00
CA SER A 71 9.33 -27.74 -22.18
C SER A 71 10.45 -28.15 -21.24
N VAL A 72 10.55 -29.46 -21.03
CA VAL A 72 11.52 -30.10 -20.13
C VAL A 72 11.89 -31.47 -20.70
N LEU A 73 13.11 -31.92 -20.47
CA LEU A 73 13.54 -33.29 -20.74
C LEU A 73 13.22 -34.16 -19.53
N LEU A 74 12.49 -35.25 -19.75
CA LEU A 74 12.23 -36.29 -18.75
C LEU A 74 12.86 -37.60 -19.20
N PRO A 75 13.27 -38.50 -18.28
CA PRO A 75 13.72 -39.82 -18.68
C PRO A 75 12.61 -40.54 -19.44
N LYS A 76 13.00 -41.32 -20.46
CA LYS A 76 12.08 -42.07 -21.30
C LYS A 76 11.10 -42.90 -20.46
N GLY A 77 9.82 -42.89 -20.85
CA GLY A 77 8.78 -43.69 -20.21
C GLY A 77 8.24 -43.11 -18.90
N TRP A 78 8.69 -41.91 -18.49
CA TRP A 78 8.06 -41.19 -17.39
C TRP A 78 6.68 -40.67 -17.80
N GLN A 79 5.73 -40.79 -16.89
CA GLN A 79 4.40 -40.21 -17.02
C GLN A 79 4.41 -38.80 -16.43
N HIS A 80 3.58 -37.90 -16.95
CA HIS A 80 3.47 -36.54 -16.43
C HIS A 80 2.05 -36.01 -16.48
N SER A 81 1.79 -35.02 -15.63
CA SER A 81 0.58 -34.21 -15.60
C SER A 81 0.96 -32.75 -15.39
N ASP A 82 0.35 -31.87 -16.17
CA ASP A 82 0.64 -30.44 -16.19
C ASP A 82 -0.63 -29.60 -16.18
N GLU A 83 -0.54 -28.42 -15.59
CA GLU A 83 -1.62 -27.44 -15.59
C GLU A 83 -1.05 -26.02 -15.58
N VAL A 84 -1.61 -25.17 -16.44
CA VAL A 84 -1.43 -23.71 -16.38
C VAL A 84 -2.69 -23.12 -15.78
N ILE A 85 -2.54 -22.54 -14.59
CA ILE A 85 -3.65 -22.04 -13.78
C ILE A 85 -3.76 -20.54 -13.98
N TRP A 86 -4.92 -20.08 -14.43
CA TRP A 86 -5.23 -18.66 -14.60
C TRP A 86 -6.19 -18.19 -13.51
N ASN A 87 -5.70 -17.39 -12.59
CA ASN A 87 -6.55 -16.70 -11.63
C ASN A 87 -6.93 -15.34 -12.19
N ALA A 88 -8.24 -15.11 -12.35
CA ALA A 88 -8.76 -13.94 -13.04
C ALA A 88 -8.32 -12.61 -12.39
N PRO A 89 -8.12 -11.55 -13.21
CA PRO A 89 -7.93 -10.20 -12.71
C PRO A 89 -9.05 -9.77 -11.74
N GLY A 90 -8.70 -8.95 -10.76
CA GLY A 90 -9.66 -8.42 -9.79
C GLY A 90 -9.68 -9.16 -8.45
N THR A 91 -9.13 -10.37 -8.41
CA THR A 91 -8.88 -11.09 -7.14
C THR A 91 -7.52 -10.71 -6.55
N MET A 92 -7.36 -10.88 -5.23
CA MET A 92 -6.06 -10.72 -4.55
C MET A 92 -5.03 -11.79 -4.97
N CYS A 93 -5.51 -12.90 -5.54
CA CYS A 93 -4.71 -14.04 -5.97
C CYS A 93 -4.55 -14.09 -7.50
N ALA A 94 -4.78 -12.96 -8.18
CA ALA A 94 -4.72 -12.86 -9.62
C ALA A 94 -3.30 -13.12 -10.13
N GLY A 95 -3.16 -13.99 -11.11
CA GLY A 95 -1.87 -14.40 -11.63
C GLY A 95 -1.96 -15.62 -12.53
N THR A 96 -0.84 -15.97 -13.15
CA THR A 96 -0.68 -17.19 -13.93
C THR A 96 0.31 -18.10 -13.21
N TYR A 97 -0.14 -19.30 -12.85
CA TYR A 97 0.63 -20.27 -12.07
C TYR A 97 0.85 -21.55 -12.89
N LYS A 98 1.85 -22.34 -12.51
CA LYS A 98 2.20 -23.58 -13.18
C LYS A 98 2.25 -24.71 -12.17
N LYS A 99 1.59 -25.82 -12.50
CA LYS A 99 1.69 -27.08 -11.76
C LYS A 99 2.25 -28.13 -12.70
N PHE A 100 3.23 -28.88 -12.23
CA PHE A 100 3.81 -29.96 -13.01
C PHE A 100 4.15 -31.13 -12.10
N LYS A 101 3.81 -32.34 -12.52
CA LYS A 101 4.22 -33.56 -11.84
C LYS A 101 4.67 -34.56 -12.89
N ALA A 102 5.78 -35.24 -12.64
CA ALA A 102 6.24 -36.35 -13.44
C ALA A 102 6.70 -37.50 -12.55
N THR A 103 6.46 -38.73 -12.98
CA THR A 103 6.80 -39.94 -12.24
C THR A 103 7.40 -40.98 -13.17
N SER A 104 8.44 -41.65 -12.68
CA SER A 104 8.96 -42.88 -13.27
C SER A 104 7.88 -43.96 -13.37
N ALA A 105 8.05 -44.90 -14.32
CA ALA A 105 7.07 -45.97 -14.56
C ALA A 105 6.85 -46.90 -13.35
N ASP A 106 7.87 -47.06 -12.50
CA ASP A 106 7.83 -47.83 -11.26
C ASP A 106 7.44 -46.99 -10.04
N ASN A 107 7.17 -45.69 -10.21
CA ASN A 107 6.89 -44.70 -9.17
C ASN A 107 8.01 -44.51 -8.13
N ALA A 108 9.23 -45.02 -8.38
CA ALA A 108 10.35 -44.86 -7.45
C ALA A 108 10.87 -43.42 -7.40
N TYR A 109 10.80 -42.74 -8.55
CA TYR A 109 11.18 -41.35 -8.73
C TYR A 109 9.98 -40.48 -9.08
N SER A 110 9.96 -39.26 -8.55
CA SER A 110 9.00 -38.23 -8.97
C SER A 110 9.58 -36.83 -8.92
N LEU A 111 9.20 -35.99 -9.88
CA LEU A 111 9.40 -34.55 -9.88
C LEU A 111 8.05 -33.87 -9.67
N GLN A 112 7.98 -32.92 -8.75
CA GLN A 112 6.80 -32.11 -8.53
C GLN A 112 7.15 -30.63 -8.42
N MET A 113 6.53 -29.82 -9.28
CA MET A 113 6.53 -28.37 -9.22
C MET A 113 5.17 -27.91 -8.75
N TYR A 114 5.16 -27.34 -7.54
CA TYR A 114 3.97 -26.78 -6.94
C TYR A 114 3.72 -25.38 -7.49
N PRO A 115 2.45 -24.96 -7.64
CA PRO A 115 2.11 -23.58 -7.98
C PRO A 115 2.77 -22.60 -7.02
N ASP A 116 3.18 -21.43 -7.52
CA ASP A 116 3.60 -20.34 -6.64
C ASP A 116 2.46 -19.96 -5.69
N VAL A 117 2.83 -19.50 -4.49
CA VAL A 117 1.88 -19.05 -3.47
C VAL A 117 2.18 -17.60 -3.11
N LEU A 118 1.13 -16.79 -2.96
CA LEU A 118 1.23 -15.40 -2.54
C LEU A 118 0.75 -15.25 -1.09
N TYR A 119 1.57 -14.67 -0.22
CA TYR A 119 1.13 -14.22 1.10
C TYR A 119 1.03 -12.70 1.15
N ILE A 120 -0.05 -12.22 1.76
CA ILE A 120 -0.30 -10.80 1.94
C ILE A 120 -0.34 -10.49 3.43
N TRP A 121 0.36 -9.42 3.82
CA TRP A 121 0.37 -8.92 5.19
C TRP A 121 0.44 -7.40 5.24
N GLY A 122 0.03 -6.80 6.36
CA GLY A 122 0.06 -5.37 6.56
C GLY A 122 0.17 -5.01 8.03
N SER A 123 0.75 -3.85 8.32
CA SER A 123 0.89 -3.34 9.69
C SER A 123 -0.45 -2.87 10.28
N ASN A 124 -1.39 -2.41 9.45
CA ASN A 124 -2.72 -2.00 9.89
C ASN A 124 -3.64 -3.21 10.07
N GLN A 125 -3.85 -3.62 11.33
CA GLN A 125 -4.64 -4.80 11.68
C GLN A 125 -6.13 -4.68 11.30
N GLN A 126 -6.72 -3.48 11.42
CA GLN A 126 -8.12 -3.27 11.04
C GLN A 126 -8.32 -3.45 9.53
N MET A 127 -7.40 -2.89 8.72
CA MET A 127 -7.41 -3.09 7.27
C MET A 127 -7.16 -4.55 6.89
N MET A 128 -6.28 -5.25 7.60
CA MET A 128 -6.03 -6.68 7.39
C MET A 128 -7.26 -7.53 7.65
N GLN A 129 -7.99 -7.29 8.74
CA GLN A 129 -9.24 -7.98 9.04
C GLN A 129 -10.32 -7.67 7.99
N PHE A 130 -10.43 -6.40 7.56
CA PHE A 130 -11.33 -6.02 6.49
C PHE A 130 -11.02 -6.75 5.18
N ASN A 131 -9.75 -6.81 4.80
CA ASN A 131 -9.31 -7.51 3.59
C ASN A 131 -9.61 -9.01 3.67
N GLN A 132 -9.31 -9.66 4.79
CA GLN A 132 -9.59 -11.07 5.03
C GLN A 132 -11.08 -11.42 4.92
N ASN A 133 -11.95 -10.56 5.44
CA ASN A 133 -13.40 -10.78 5.37
C ASN A 133 -13.97 -10.63 3.95
N ASN A 134 -13.39 -9.73 3.15
CA ASN A 134 -13.88 -9.46 1.79
C ASN A 134 -13.17 -10.29 0.71
N ASN A 135 -12.00 -10.83 0.99
CA ASN A 135 -11.22 -11.63 0.06
C ASN A 135 -10.71 -12.89 0.79
N PRO A 136 -11.43 -14.01 0.70
CA PRO A 136 -11.01 -15.23 1.38
C PRO A 136 -9.72 -15.80 0.76
N SER A 137 -8.93 -16.47 1.59
CA SER A 137 -7.74 -17.21 1.13
C SER A 137 -8.11 -18.30 0.11
N SER A 138 -7.17 -18.63 -0.76
CA SER A 138 -7.27 -19.68 -1.78
C SER A 138 -6.03 -20.60 -1.73
N SER A 139 -6.01 -21.63 -2.57
CA SER A 139 -4.87 -22.56 -2.66
C SER A 139 -3.56 -21.92 -3.15
N THR A 140 -3.63 -20.79 -3.85
CA THR A 140 -2.45 -20.08 -4.36
C THR A 140 -2.16 -18.80 -3.59
N CYS A 141 -2.93 -18.48 -2.55
CA CYS A 141 -2.80 -17.18 -1.90
C CYS A 141 -3.53 -17.06 -0.55
N ALA A 142 -2.86 -16.51 0.46
CA ALA A 142 -3.36 -16.44 1.83
C ALA A 142 -2.81 -15.22 2.59
N TYR A 143 -3.27 -15.02 3.83
CA TYR A 143 -2.75 -13.98 4.70
C TYR A 143 -1.76 -14.56 5.71
N ARG A 144 -0.49 -14.18 5.58
CA ARG A 144 0.57 -14.62 6.50
C ARG A 144 1.66 -13.56 6.58
N GLN A 145 2.28 -13.43 7.74
CA GLN A 145 3.47 -12.61 7.92
C GLN A 145 4.59 -13.03 6.94
N PRO A 146 5.47 -12.10 6.56
CA PRO A 146 6.65 -12.41 5.74
C PRO A 146 7.48 -13.52 6.37
N ILE A 147 8.01 -14.40 5.53
CA ILE A 147 8.77 -15.57 5.94
C ILE A 147 9.87 -15.84 4.91
N ASP A 148 11.08 -16.17 5.36
CA ASP A 148 12.17 -16.57 4.45
C ASP A 148 12.05 -18.04 4.00
N ALA A 149 12.85 -18.42 3.01
CA ALA A 149 12.78 -19.72 2.37
C ALA A 149 13.07 -20.91 3.31
N GLU A 150 13.98 -20.76 4.27
CA GLU A 150 14.30 -21.84 5.23
C GLU A 150 13.18 -21.99 6.26
N ASN A 151 12.70 -20.89 6.82
CA ASN A 151 11.59 -20.90 7.76
C ASN A 151 10.31 -21.42 7.11
N TYR A 152 10.03 -21.04 5.86
CA TYR A 152 8.89 -21.58 5.10
C TYR A 152 9.03 -23.09 4.87
N LEU A 153 10.22 -23.58 4.52
CA LEU A 153 10.47 -25.02 4.39
C LEU A 153 10.13 -25.75 5.69
N ARG A 154 10.67 -25.29 6.82
CA ARG A 154 10.58 -26.01 8.11
C ARG A 154 9.20 -25.93 8.76
N THR A 155 8.49 -24.82 8.57
CA THR A 155 7.24 -24.55 9.29
C THR A 155 6.00 -24.92 8.49
N ILE A 156 6.04 -24.76 7.16
CA ILE A 156 4.88 -24.94 6.29
C ILE A 156 5.14 -26.07 5.30
N PHE A 157 6.14 -25.93 4.42
CA PHE A 157 6.24 -26.83 3.27
C PHE A 157 6.52 -28.29 3.67
N ALA A 158 7.54 -28.54 4.48
CA ALA A 158 7.88 -29.90 4.92
C ALA A 158 6.79 -30.52 5.80
N LYS A 159 6.17 -29.72 6.68
CA LYS A 159 5.17 -30.17 7.65
C LYS A 159 3.78 -30.39 7.04
N GLU A 160 3.26 -29.38 6.35
CA GLU A 160 1.88 -29.34 5.89
C GLU A 160 1.74 -29.91 4.47
N GLU A 161 2.68 -29.61 3.57
CA GLU A 161 2.52 -29.88 2.14
C GLU A 161 3.26 -31.14 1.66
N LEU A 162 4.39 -31.47 2.29
CA LEU A 162 5.16 -32.69 2.01
C LEU A 162 4.79 -33.87 2.93
N GLY A 163 3.72 -33.75 3.71
CA GLY A 163 3.24 -34.83 4.58
C GLY A 163 4.20 -35.11 5.73
N ASN A 164 4.66 -34.06 6.42
CA ASN A 164 5.56 -34.13 7.57
C ASN A 164 6.92 -34.78 7.27
N ALA A 165 7.57 -34.35 6.18
CA ALA A 165 8.92 -34.75 5.82
C ALA A 165 9.95 -34.18 6.82
N GLU A 166 10.98 -34.96 7.14
CA GLU A 166 12.11 -34.51 7.96
C GLU A 166 13.08 -33.69 7.11
N VAL A 167 13.48 -32.51 7.58
CA VAL A 167 14.49 -31.68 6.91
C VAL A 167 15.88 -32.11 7.34
N VAL A 168 16.63 -32.75 6.44
CA VAL A 168 17.97 -33.31 6.69
C VAL A 168 19.05 -32.23 6.57
N SER A 169 19.00 -31.44 5.51
CA SER A 169 19.97 -30.36 5.26
C SER A 169 19.35 -29.21 4.49
N VAL A 170 19.89 -28.01 4.70
CA VAL A 170 19.50 -26.79 4.00
C VAL A 170 20.76 -26.04 3.60
N THR A 171 20.80 -25.57 2.35
CA THR A 171 21.92 -24.80 1.79
C THR A 171 21.40 -23.59 1.04
N PRO A 172 21.97 -22.38 1.24
CA PRO A 172 21.58 -21.20 0.47
C PRO A 172 21.85 -21.39 -1.03
N ASN A 173 20.91 -20.96 -1.86
CA ASN A 173 21.01 -21.01 -3.32
C ASN A 173 21.25 -19.61 -3.90
N LYS A 174 22.52 -19.18 -3.91
CA LYS A 174 22.93 -17.84 -4.38
C LYS A 174 22.54 -17.57 -5.84
N PHE A 175 22.64 -18.57 -6.70
CA PHE A 175 22.28 -18.45 -8.11
C PHE A 175 20.79 -18.10 -8.30
N VAL A 176 19.90 -18.76 -7.56
CA VAL A 176 18.47 -18.44 -7.60
C VAL A 176 18.20 -17.07 -6.98
N VAL A 177 18.89 -16.69 -5.89
CA VAL A 177 18.81 -15.34 -5.30
C VAL A 177 19.17 -14.26 -6.32
N GLU A 178 20.26 -14.43 -7.08
CA GLU A 178 20.69 -13.47 -8.10
C GLU A 178 19.68 -13.34 -9.25
N GLN A 179 19.10 -14.45 -9.72
CA GLN A 179 18.02 -14.41 -10.73
C GLN A 179 16.77 -13.69 -10.21
N MET A 180 16.41 -13.92 -8.95
CA MET A 180 15.27 -13.25 -8.32
C MET A 180 15.55 -11.76 -8.17
N ALA A 181 16.75 -11.37 -7.76
CA ALA A 181 17.15 -9.97 -7.65
C ALA A 181 17.04 -9.23 -9.00
N ALA A 182 17.46 -9.87 -10.11
CA ALA A 182 17.31 -9.29 -11.44
C ALA A 182 15.82 -9.08 -11.82
N THR A 183 14.98 -10.08 -11.56
CA THR A 183 13.53 -9.99 -11.80
C THR A 183 12.89 -8.91 -10.92
N ASN A 184 13.31 -8.79 -9.66
CA ASN A 184 12.82 -7.78 -8.73
C ASN A 184 13.21 -6.37 -9.20
N ALA A 185 14.43 -6.17 -9.72
CA ALA A 185 14.86 -4.89 -10.26
C ALA A 185 13.99 -4.44 -11.47
N GLU A 186 13.65 -5.37 -12.37
CA GLU A 186 12.72 -5.10 -13.47
C GLU A 186 11.33 -4.72 -12.96
N ASN A 187 10.82 -5.45 -11.96
CA ASN A 187 9.53 -5.16 -11.34
C ASN A 187 9.52 -3.79 -10.63
N THR A 188 10.58 -3.43 -9.91
CA THR A 188 10.74 -2.12 -9.28
C THR A 188 10.65 -1.01 -10.32
N ALA A 189 11.42 -1.11 -11.41
CA ALA A 189 11.43 -0.11 -12.48
C ALA A 189 10.04 0.05 -13.11
N GLU A 190 9.28 -1.03 -13.25
CA GLU A 190 7.89 -0.96 -13.73
C GLU A 190 6.96 -0.30 -12.70
N LEU A 191 7.02 -0.69 -11.43
CA LEU A 191 6.12 -0.17 -10.39
C LEU A 191 6.36 1.31 -10.10
N GLN A 192 7.60 1.77 -10.17
CA GLN A 192 7.96 3.18 -10.06
C GLN A 192 7.32 4.03 -11.19
N GLN A 193 7.11 3.48 -12.39
CA GLN A 193 6.38 4.18 -13.47
C GLN A 193 4.92 4.45 -13.10
N TYR A 194 4.35 3.69 -12.17
CA TYR A 194 3.00 3.89 -11.65
C TYR A 194 2.98 4.67 -10.32
N GLY A 195 4.08 5.36 -9.99
CA GLY A 195 4.18 6.16 -8.77
C GLY A 195 4.16 5.35 -7.48
N ALA A 196 4.41 4.03 -7.55
CA ALA A 196 4.66 3.25 -6.34
C ALA A 196 5.95 3.79 -5.67
N GLY A 197 5.83 4.15 -4.39
CA GLY A 197 6.90 4.79 -3.60
C GLY A 197 8.04 3.84 -3.23
N ASP A 198 8.58 4.00 -2.01
CA ASP A 198 9.68 3.17 -1.51
C ASP A 198 9.28 1.68 -1.45
N ILE A 199 9.75 0.92 -2.43
CA ILE A 199 9.61 -0.53 -2.53
C ILE A 199 10.94 -1.16 -2.15
N ASN A 200 10.93 -2.01 -1.13
CA ASN A 200 12.08 -2.81 -0.74
C ASN A 200 11.81 -4.27 -1.07
N PHE A 201 12.78 -4.93 -1.69
CA PHE A 201 12.75 -6.37 -1.93
C PHE A 201 13.78 -7.05 -1.04
N ASP A 202 13.33 -8.09 -0.34
CA ASP A 202 14.20 -9.07 0.30
C ASP A 202 13.96 -10.42 -0.37
N GLN A 203 15.03 -11.17 -0.64
CA GLN A 203 14.92 -12.47 -1.30
C GLN A 203 15.82 -13.50 -0.65
N SER A 204 15.28 -14.71 -0.52
CA SER A 204 16.00 -15.89 -0.04
C SER A 204 15.69 -17.08 -0.93
N ALA A 205 16.68 -17.93 -1.16
CA ALA A 205 16.46 -19.18 -1.87
C ALA A 205 17.35 -20.27 -1.28
N ILE A 206 16.85 -21.50 -1.29
CA ILE A 206 17.53 -22.65 -0.71
C ILE A 206 17.44 -23.88 -1.61
N ASN A 207 18.45 -24.74 -1.47
CA ASN A 207 18.36 -26.15 -1.79
C ASN A 207 18.34 -26.94 -0.48
N ALA A 208 17.47 -27.94 -0.36
CA ALA A 208 17.38 -28.78 0.82
C ALA A 208 17.28 -30.26 0.47
N VAL A 209 17.65 -31.11 1.42
CA VAL A 209 17.36 -32.53 1.39
C VAL A 209 16.33 -32.83 2.47
N VAL A 210 15.27 -33.52 2.10
CA VAL A 210 14.23 -34.00 3.01
C VAL A 210 14.13 -35.52 2.97
N LYS A 211 13.59 -36.13 4.02
CA LYS A 211 13.42 -37.57 4.15
C LYS A 211 12.01 -37.92 4.63
N TRP A 212 11.47 -39.01 4.11
CA TRP A 212 10.18 -39.56 4.53
C TRP A 212 10.35 -40.85 5.35
N PRO A 213 9.35 -41.21 6.18
CA PRO A 213 9.36 -42.47 6.93
C PRO A 213 9.40 -43.73 6.05
N ASP A 214 8.97 -43.62 4.78
CA ASP A 214 8.98 -44.70 3.78
C ASP A 214 10.40 -45.04 3.27
N GLY A 215 11.44 -44.35 3.74
CA GLY A 215 12.84 -44.56 3.35
C GLY A 215 13.25 -43.84 2.07
N THR A 216 12.38 -43.01 1.50
CA THR A 216 12.72 -42.14 0.37
C THR A 216 13.30 -40.80 0.84
N GLU A 217 14.06 -40.18 -0.05
CA GLU A 217 14.62 -38.85 0.12
C GLU A 217 14.10 -37.91 -0.97
N GLY A 218 14.26 -36.61 -0.75
CA GLY A 218 13.82 -35.58 -1.68
C GLY A 218 14.80 -34.43 -1.74
N MET A 219 15.13 -33.99 -2.95
CA MET A 219 15.80 -32.70 -3.17
C MET A 219 14.73 -31.63 -3.36
N VAL A 220 14.86 -30.54 -2.61
CA VAL A 220 13.91 -29.43 -2.62
C VAL A 220 14.60 -28.16 -3.07
N VAL A 221 13.96 -27.40 -3.96
CA VAL A 221 14.35 -26.04 -4.33
C VAL A 221 13.21 -25.11 -3.96
N LEU A 222 13.52 -23.99 -3.30
CA LEU A 222 12.57 -22.95 -2.93
C LEU A 222 13.19 -21.58 -3.14
N GLY A 223 12.38 -20.61 -3.58
CA GLY A 223 12.73 -19.20 -3.60
C GLY A 223 11.60 -18.38 -3.00
N ILE A 224 11.93 -17.41 -2.15
CA ILE A 224 10.97 -16.47 -1.59
C ILE A 224 11.42 -15.04 -1.86
N THR A 225 10.51 -14.25 -2.43
CA THR A 225 10.63 -12.80 -2.53
C THR A 225 9.65 -12.15 -1.58
N ILE A 226 10.12 -11.27 -0.71
CA ILE A 226 9.31 -10.39 0.14
C ILE A 226 9.40 -8.99 -0.45
N MET A 227 8.26 -8.48 -0.91
CA MET A 227 8.10 -7.09 -1.32
C MET A 227 7.49 -6.31 -0.15
N GLU A 228 8.24 -5.35 0.40
CA GLU A 228 7.75 -4.35 1.35
C GLU A 228 7.40 -3.07 0.59
N THR A 229 6.20 -2.54 0.82
CA THR A 229 5.76 -1.26 0.29
C THR A 229 5.37 -0.36 1.46
N ILE A 230 5.95 0.84 1.50
CA ILE A 230 5.62 1.86 2.49
C ILE A 230 4.51 2.75 1.93
N ILE A 231 3.39 2.83 2.65
CA ILE A 231 2.20 3.60 2.27
C ILE A 231 2.07 4.77 3.26
N PRO A 232 2.26 6.02 2.82
CA PRO A 232 2.03 7.18 3.67
C PRO A 232 0.53 7.36 3.92
N ASN A 233 0.15 7.53 5.18
CA ASN A 233 -1.21 7.89 5.56
C ASN A 233 -1.34 9.42 5.54
N ILE A 234 -2.00 9.93 4.52
CA ILE A 234 -2.19 11.36 4.27
C ILE A 234 -3.05 12.07 5.33
N TYR A 235 -3.80 11.33 6.16
CA TYR A 235 -4.73 11.92 7.13
C TYR A 235 -4.11 12.16 8.50
N ASN A 236 -3.13 11.34 8.91
CA ASN A 236 -2.50 11.44 10.23
C ASN A 236 -0.96 11.53 10.17
N GLY A 237 -0.37 11.51 8.97
CA GLY A 237 1.08 11.56 8.77
C GLY A 237 1.83 10.30 9.19
N SER A 238 1.13 9.21 9.56
CA SER A 238 1.75 7.93 9.87
C SER A 238 2.15 7.17 8.60
N TYR A 239 2.98 6.14 8.74
CA TYR A 239 3.31 5.25 7.64
C TYR A 239 2.77 3.86 7.93
N GLU A 240 2.17 3.24 6.92
CA GLU A 240 1.77 1.84 6.95
C GLU A 240 2.72 1.02 6.09
N LYS A 241 2.98 -0.22 6.52
CA LYS A 241 3.74 -1.18 5.73
C LYS A 241 2.82 -2.26 5.20
N SER A 242 2.92 -2.51 3.90
CA SER A 242 2.26 -3.63 3.23
C SER A 242 3.33 -4.59 2.72
N TYR A 243 3.09 -5.88 2.88
CA TYR A 243 3.98 -6.94 2.47
C TYR A 243 3.28 -7.88 1.49
N THR A 244 3.99 -8.21 0.43
CA THR A 244 3.63 -9.30 -0.48
C THR A 244 4.78 -10.29 -0.54
N THR A 245 4.57 -11.49 -0.04
CA THR A 245 5.56 -12.57 -0.06
C THR A 245 5.19 -13.55 -1.16
N GLN A 246 6.02 -13.67 -2.19
CA GLN A 246 5.87 -14.68 -3.24
C GLN A 246 6.76 -15.88 -2.93
N VAL A 247 6.13 -17.03 -2.70
CA VAL A 247 6.81 -18.32 -2.61
C VAL A 247 6.83 -18.94 -4.00
N SER A 248 8.02 -19.11 -4.54
CA SER A 248 8.27 -19.55 -5.91
C SER A 248 9.27 -20.70 -5.98
N LYS A 249 9.49 -21.22 -7.19
CA LYS A 249 10.44 -22.31 -7.49
C LYS A 249 10.19 -23.59 -6.69
N ARG A 250 8.98 -23.77 -6.18
CA ARG A 250 8.57 -24.81 -5.22
C ARG A 250 8.66 -26.20 -5.85
N THR A 251 9.87 -26.77 -5.86
CA THR A 251 10.19 -27.99 -6.61
C THR A 251 10.68 -29.07 -5.67
N VAL A 252 10.17 -30.29 -5.83
CA VAL A 252 10.60 -31.47 -5.09
C VAL A 252 10.92 -32.58 -6.06
N PHE A 253 12.10 -33.19 -5.92
CA PHE A 253 12.49 -34.40 -6.63
C PHE A 253 12.66 -35.52 -5.61
N LYS A 254 11.68 -36.43 -5.54
CA LYS A 254 11.64 -37.58 -4.62
C LYS A 254 12.28 -38.80 -5.28
N TYR A 255 13.11 -39.53 -4.54
CA TYR A 255 13.88 -40.68 -5.02
C TYR A 255 14.18 -41.70 -3.90
N PRO A 256 14.57 -42.95 -4.20
CA PRO A 256 15.01 -43.92 -3.20
C PRO A 256 16.37 -43.52 -2.60
N ALA A 257 16.51 -43.50 -1.27
CA ALA A 257 17.74 -43.04 -0.59
C ALA A 257 19.03 -43.77 -1.01
N LYS A 258 18.93 -45.01 -1.51
CA LYS A 258 20.08 -45.77 -2.01
C LYS A 258 20.62 -45.28 -3.37
N GLU A 259 19.90 -44.41 -4.07
CA GLU A 259 20.19 -43.96 -5.44
C GLU A 259 20.53 -42.47 -5.53
N THR A 260 20.98 -41.86 -4.43
CA THR A 260 21.21 -40.41 -4.29
C THR A 260 22.08 -39.79 -5.40
N GLU A 261 23.18 -40.43 -5.81
CA GLU A 261 24.05 -39.89 -6.85
C GLU A 261 23.39 -39.89 -8.24
N GLN A 262 22.67 -40.97 -8.57
CA GLN A 262 21.86 -41.03 -9.79
C GLN A 262 20.76 -39.97 -9.76
N ALA A 263 20.08 -39.82 -8.62
CA ALA A 263 19.03 -38.83 -8.43
C ALA A 263 19.54 -37.41 -8.64
N LYS A 264 20.70 -37.04 -8.09
CA LYS A 264 21.33 -35.71 -8.30
C LYS A 264 21.61 -35.44 -9.78
N ASN A 265 22.18 -36.42 -10.49
CA ASN A 265 22.48 -36.28 -11.92
C ASN A 265 21.21 -36.11 -12.76
N GLN A 266 20.19 -36.94 -12.51
CA GLN A 266 18.91 -36.84 -13.18
C GLN A 266 18.21 -35.50 -12.88
N PHE A 267 18.16 -35.09 -11.62
CA PHE A 267 17.56 -33.83 -11.21
C PHE A 267 18.26 -32.63 -11.86
N SER A 268 19.59 -32.61 -11.86
CA SER A 268 20.38 -31.56 -12.51
C SER A 268 20.07 -31.45 -14.01
N LEU A 269 20.01 -32.58 -14.72
CA LEU A 269 19.69 -32.60 -16.15
C LEU A 269 18.25 -32.12 -16.41
N ILE A 270 17.29 -32.65 -15.66
CA ILE A 270 15.88 -32.25 -15.76
C ILE A 270 15.76 -30.74 -15.54
N MET A 271 16.31 -30.22 -14.43
CA MET A 271 16.24 -28.79 -14.11
C MET A 271 16.98 -27.91 -15.12
N GLY A 272 18.15 -28.34 -15.59
CA GLY A 272 18.93 -27.65 -16.62
C GLY A 272 18.29 -27.66 -18.01
N SER A 273 17.34 -28.55 -18.25
CA SER A 273 16.64 -28.68 -19.53
C SER A 273 15.38 -27.80 -19.65
N PHE A 274 14.94 -27.17 -18.56
CA PHE A 274 13.75 -26.31 -18.62
C PHE A 274 13.94 -25.18 -19.61
N ARG A 275 13.03 -25.07 -20.58
CA ARG A 275 12.97 -23.99 -21.56
C ARG A 275 11.57 -23.40 -21.52
N SER A 276 11.46 -22.15 -21.06
CA SER A 276 10.20 -21.42 -21.20
C SER A 276 10.04 -20.91 -22.63
N ASN A 277 8.82 -20.91 -23.15
CA ASN A 277 8.55 -20.32 -24.44
C ASN A 277 8.53 -18.78 -24.30
N PRO A 278 9.45 -18.04 -24.95
CA PRO A 278 9.52 -16.59 -24.84
C PRO A 278 8.24 -15.91 -25.33
N ALA A 279 7.64 -16.39 -26.42
CA ALA A 279 6.41 -15.80 -26.96
C ALA A 279 5.23 -15.92 -25.99
N TRP A 280 5.09 -17.08 -25.32
CA TRP A 280 4.09 -17.27 -24.28
C TRP A 280 4.37 -16.38 -23.06
N ASN A 281 5.63 -16.35 -22.58
CA ASN A 281 6.04 -15.52 -21.45
C ASN A 281 5.75 -14.03 -21.70
N ASP A 282 6.10 -13.53 -22.89
CA ASP A 282 5.92 -12.13 -23.26
C ASP A 282 4.43 -11.77 -23.38
N ALA A 283 3.61 -12.66 -23.94
CA ALA A 283 2.16 -12.47 -24.01
C ALA A 283 1.52 -12.42 -22.61
N VAL A 284 1.87 -13.35 -21.72
CA VAL A 284 1.38 -13.37 -20.33
C VAL A 284 1.84 -12.12 -19.57
N ARG A 285 3.12 -11.73 -19.70
CA ARG A 285 3.66 -10.51 -19.09
C ARG A 285 2.93 -9.26 -19.61
N GLY A 286 2.70 -9.18 -20.91
CA GLY A 286 1.95 -8.09 -21.54
C GLY A 286 0.50 -7.99 -21.04
N PHE A 287 -0.19 -9.12 -20.93
CA PHE A 287 -1.54 -9.17 -20.36
C PHE A 287 -1.58 -8.62 -18.92
N TRP A 288 -0.72 -9.12 -18.03
CA TRP A 288 -0.68 -8.69 -16.62
C TRP A 288 -0.19 -7.25 -16.45
N LYS A 289 0.70 -6.77 -17.32
CA LYS A 289 1.06 -5.36 -17.40
C LYS A 289 -0.15 -4.50 -17.76
N ALA A 290 -0.91 -4.86 -18.79
CA ALA A 290 -2.12 -4.13 -19.17
C ALA A 290 -3.20 -4.15 -18.07
N VAL A 291 -3.36 -5.27 -17.35
CA VAL A 291 -4.24 -5.36 -16.17
C VAL A 291 -3.81 -4.37 -15.08
N ARG A 292 -2.50 -4.32 -14.75
CA ARG A 292 -1.96 -3.38 -13.76
C ARG A 292 -2.16 -1.93 -14.18
N GLN A 293 -1.92 -1.60 -15.45
CA GLN A 293 -2.15 -0.27 -16.01
C GLN A 293 -3.61 0.18 -15.87
N ARG A 294 -4.57 -0.68 -16.24
CA ARG A 294 -6.00 -0.36 -16.10
C ARG A 294 -6.39 -0.14 -14.64
N LYS A 295 -5.98 -1.03 -13.74
CA LYS A 295 -6.23 -0.86 -12.29
C LYS A 295 -5.65 0.44 -11.74
N HIS A 296 -4.46 0.82 -12.21
CA HIS A 296 -3.82 2.07 -11.79
C HIS A 296 -4.61 3.31 -12.28
N VAL A 297 -5.02 3.33 -13.56
CA VAL A 297 -5.86 4.42 -14.11
C VAL A 297 -7.20 4.52 -13.36
N GLU A 298 -7.86 3.39 -13.11
CA GLU A 298 -9.10 3.36 -12.32
C GLU A 298 -8.90 3.89 -10.89
N HIS A 299 -7.80 3.51 -10.25
CA HIS A 299 -7.46 3.97 -8.90
C HIS A 299 -7.21 5.48 -8.86
N ILE A 300 -6.41 6.03 -9.79
CA ILE A 300 -6.20 7.48 -9.92
C ILE A 300 -7.53 8.20 -10.18
N GLY A 301 -8.38 7.65 -11.06
CA GLY A 301 -9.71 8.20 -11.33
C GLY A 301 -10.54 8.30 -10.04
N LYS A 302 -10.54 7.26 -9.22
CA LYS A 302 -11.22 7.27 -7.90
C LYS A 302 -10.63 8.30 -6.94
N ILE A 303 -9.30 8.41 -6.86
CA ILE A 303 -8.66 9.44 -6.02
C ILE A 303 -9.08 10.84 -6.46
N ARG A 304 -9.07 11.15 -7.76
CA ARG A 304 -9.50 12.45 -8.27
C ARG A 304 -10.96 12.75 -7.93
N MET A 305 -11.84 11.75 -7.99
CA MET A 305 -13.24 11.92 -7.59
C MET A 305 -13.38 12.21 -6.09
N ILE A 306 -12.64 11.50 -5.24
CA ILE A 306 -12.64 11.72 -3.79
C ILE A 306 -12.06 13.09 -3.44
N ASP A 307 -10.99 13.51 -4.12
CA ASP A 307 -10.37 14.81 -3.92
C ASP A 307 -11.31 15.96 -4.32
N GLU A 308 -11.96 15.86 -5.47
CA GLU A 308 -12.98 16.82 -5.90
C GLU A 308 -14.18 16.85 -4.95
N GLN A 309 -14.62 15.69 -4.45
CA GLN A 309 -15.66 15.61 -3.43
C GLN A 309 -15.22 16.29 -2.13
N THR A 310 -13.97 16.06 -1.70
CA THR A 310 -13.39 16.63 -0.48
C THR A 310 -13.25 18.15 -0.60
N ARG A 311 -12.80 18.65 -1.76
CA ARG A 311 -12.75 20.07 -2.10
C ARG A 311 -14.14 20.70 -2.00
N ARG A 312 -15.16 20.09 -2.62
CA ARG A 312 -16.55 20.58 -2.54
C ARG A 312 -17.08 20.62 -1.11
N MET A 313 -16.80 19.58 -0.31
CA MET A 313 -17.19 19.56 1.11
C MET A 313 -16.49 20.69 1.89
N GLY A 314 -15.20 20.91 1.64
CA GLY A 314 -14.42 22.01 2.22
C GLY A 314 -15.00 23.38 1.85
N GLU A 315 -15.29 23.61 0.56
CA GLU A 315 -15.91 24.85 0.08
C GLU A 315 -17.30 25.08 0.70
N GLN A 316 -18.12 24.04 0.81
CA GLN A 316 -19.42 24.12 1.48
C GLN A 316 -19.28 24.40 2.97
N ALA A 317 -18.30 23.81 3.65
CA ALA A 317 -18.04 24.08 5.06
C ALA A 317 -17.59 25.52 5.30
N ILE A 318 -16.70 26.05 4.46
CA ILE A 318 -16.27 27.45 4.47
C ILE A 318 -17.45 28.38 4.18
N ALA A 319 -18.25 28.09 3.16
CA ALA A 319 -19.43 28.89 2.82
C ALA A 319 -20.45 28.92 3.97
N LYS A 320 -20.72 27.78 4.62
CA LYS A 320 -21.59 27.71 5.80
C LYS A 320 -21.01 28.47 6.99
N GLY A 321 -19.69 28.39 7.20
CA GLY A 321 -18.98 29.16 8.23
C GLY A 321 -19.12 30.66 8.01
N ASN A 322 -18.87 31.13 6.78
CA ASN A 322 -19.00 32.54 6.40
C ASN A 322 -20.45 33.03 6.52
N ALA A 323 -21.44 32.24 6.11
CA ALA A 323 -22.85 32.57 6.29
C ALA A 323 -23.22 32.71 7.77
N ARG A 324 -22.71 31.82 8.63
CA ARG A 324 -22.92 31.89 10.08
C ARG A 324 -22.25 33.12 10.70
N LEU A 325 -21.04 33.47 10.28
CA LEU A 325 -20.36 34.69 10.73
C LEU A 325 -21.12 35.94 10.31
N SER A 326 -21.60 35.99 9.07
CA SER A 326 -22.45 37.09 8.58
C SER A 326 -23.77 37.21 9.37
N GLU A 327 -24.38 36.08 9.74
CA GLU A 327 -25.59 36.07 10.55
C GLU A 327 -25.32 36.59 11.97
N MET A 328 -24.23 36.16 12.60
CA MET A 328 -23.82 36.66 13.92
C MET A 328 -23.52 38.16 13.91
N ASP A 329 -22.87 38.66 12.85
CA ASP A 329 -22.59 40.09 12.66
C ASP A 329 -23.88 40.91 12.50
N ASN A 330 -24.87 40.39 11.76
CA ASN A 330 -26.19 41.01 11.66
C ASN A 330 -26.93 41.02 13.00
N GLN A 331 -26.85 39.94 13.78
CA GLN A 331 -27.44 39.88 15.12
C GLN A 331 -26.77 40.84 16.10
N MET A 332 -25.45 40.98 16.06
CA MET A 332 -24.71 41.97 16.86
C MET A 332 -25.15 43.39 16.51
N ARG A 333 -25.19 43.75 15.22
CA ARG A 333 -25.65 45.08 14.79
C ARG A 333 -27.08 45.37 15.24
N ASN A 334 -27.95 44.37 15.21
CA ASN A 334 -29.32 44.51 15.71
C ASN A 334 -29.37 44.69 17.24
N TRP A 335 -28.52 43.96 17.98
CA TRP A 335 -28.38 44.13 19.43
C TRP A 335 -27.87 45.52 19.81
N GLU A 336 -26.83 46.02 19.13
CA GLU A 336 -26.29 47.38 19.32
C GLU A 336 -27.37 48.45 19.06
N ALA A 337 -28.12 48.28 17.97
CA ALA A 337 -29.24 49.18 17.65
C ALA A 337 -30.32 49.15 18.74
N THR A 338 -30.67 47.97 19.25
CA THR A 338 -31.68 47.79 20.30
C THR A 338 -31.23 48.38 21.64
N GLN A 339 -29.97 48.18 22.04
CA GLN A 339 -29.38 48.80 23.24
C GLN A 339 -29.42 50.33 23.14
N SER A 340 -28.98 50.90 22.01
CA SER A 340 -29.03 52.35 21.80
C SER A 340 -30.46 52.92 21.84
N SER A 341 -31.48 52.12 21.54
CA SER A 341 -32.88 52.50 21.64
C SER A 341 -33.40 52.39 23.09
N GLN A 342 -33.02 51.33 23.81
CA GLN A 342 -33.37 51.17 25.22
C GLN A 342 -32.74 52.25 26.11
N ASP A 343 -31.49 52.64 25.88
CA ASP A 343 -30.82 53.74 26.62
C ASP A 343 -31.50 55.09 26.41
N ARG A 344 -31.96 55.38 25.18
CA ARG A 344 -32.75 56.58 24.89
C ARG A 344 -34.10 56.57 25.61
N MET A 345 -34.79 55.43 25.61
CA MET A 345 -36.05 55.28 26.34
C MET A 345 -35.86 55.35 27.85
N HIS A 346 -34.79 54.77 28.39
CA HIS A 346 -34.45 54.81 29.81
C HIS A 346 -34.10 56.23 30.29
N THR A 347 -33.38 56.99 29.48
CA THR A 347 -33.09 58.41 29.74
C THR A 347 -34.38 59.25 29.75
N ASN A 348 -35.29 59.01 28.80
CA ASN A 348 -36.59 59.70 28.76
C ASN A 348 -37.51 59.30 29.92
N PHE A 349 -37.43 58.04 30.36
CA PHE A 349 -38.19 57.51 31.50
C PHE A 349 -37.70 58.09 32.85
N ILE A 350 -36.38 58.18 33.06
CA ILE A 350 -35.79 58.79 34.28
C ILE A 350 -36.18 60.27 34.41
N LYS A 351 -36.26 61.00 33.30
CA LYS A 351 -36.73 62.40 33.29
C LYS A 351 -38.23 62.54 33.63
N THR A 352 -39.04 61.53 33.30
CA THR A 352 -40.49 61.57 33.52
C THR A 352 -40.88 61.22 34.97
N ILE A 353 -40.09 60.38 35.66
CA ILE A 353 -40.42 59.91 37.02
C ILE A 353 -40.00 60.87 38.14
N ARG A 354 -39.05 61.80 37.90
CA ARG A 354 -38.54 62.63 38.99
C ARG A 354 -39.35 63.87 39.33
N GLU A 355 -40.39 64.27 38.58
CA GLU A 355 -41.20 65.47 38.88
C GLU A 355 -40.35 66.64 39.42
N VAL A 356 -39.21 66.93 38.78
CA VAL A 356 -38.32 68.05 39.13
C VAL A 356 -38.10 68.95 37.92
N GLU A 357 -38.11 70.25 38.16
CA GLU A 357 -37.74 71.31 37.22
C GLU A 357 -36.43 71.98 37.68
N ASN A 358 -35.64 72.49 36.72
CA ASN A 358 -34.41 73.21 37.03
C ASN A 358 -34.68 74.70 37.21
N PHE A 359 -34.32 75.24 38.38
CA PHE A 359 -34.36 76.67 38.67
C PHE A 359 -32.95 77.23 38.84
N LYS A 360 -32.72 78.45 38.37
CA LYS A 360 -31.43 79.12 38.41
C LYS A 360 -31.49 80.41 39.21
N ASP A 361 -30.49 80.62 40.06
CA ASP A 361 -30.21 81.88 40.73
C ASP A 361 -28.75 82.35 40.48
N ALA A 362 -28.29 83.35 41.22
CA ALA A 362 -26.93 83.88 41.10
C ALA A 362 -25.84 82.92 41.61
N SER A 363 -26.20 81.92 42.42
CA SER A 363 -25.31 80.91 43.01
C SER A 363 -25.21 79.62 42.20
N GLY A 364 -26.23 79.26 41.42
CA GLY A 364 -26.20 78.04 40.59
C GLY A 364 -27.54 77.59 40.03
N THR A 365 -27.56 76.37 39.50
CA THR A 365 -28.76 75.67 39.03
C THR A 365 -29.15 74.58 40.03
N TYR A 366 -30.43 74.50 40.38
CA TYR A 366 -30.97 73.59 41.39
C TYR A 366 -32.17 72.80 40.84
N GLU A 367 -32.20 71.49 41.10
CA GLU A 367 -33.36 70.64 40.82
C GLU A 367 -34.39 70.80 41.95
N LEU A 368 -35.54 71.38 41.66
CA LEU A 368 -36.63 71.60 42.62
C LEU A 368 -37.92 70.91 42.12
N SER A 369 -38.85 70.59 43.03
CA SER A 369 -40.10 69.89 42.68
C SER A 369 -40.89 70.65 41.61
N SER A 370 -41.25 69.95 40.53
CA SER A 370 -42.10 70.43 39.45
C SER A 370 -43.55 70.57 39.94
N GLY A 371 -44.25 71.61 39.50
CA GLY A 371 -45.64 71.89 39.91
C GLY A 371 -45.85 73.27 40.57
N TYR A 372 -44.81 74.07 40.69
CA TYR A 372 -44.86 75.45 41.18
C TYR A 372 -44.51 76.46 40.06
N SER A 373 -45.29 77.54 39.94
CA SER A 373 -45.08 78.57 38.91
C SER A 373 -43.97 79.57 39.28
N HIS A 374 -43.70 79.75 40.58
CA HIS A 374 -42.67 80.66 41.09
C HIS A 374 -41.77 79.95 42.11
N ALA A 375 -40.48 80.27 42.07
CA ALA A 375 -39.49 79.83 43.04
C ALA A 375 -38.62 81.01 43.49
N TRP A 376 -38.27 81.07 44.77
CA TRP A 376 -37.44 82.13 45.35
C TRP A 376 -36.27 81.52 46.13
N SER A 377 -35.10 82.15 46.04
CA SER A 377 -33.87 81.77 46.75
C SER A 377 -33.32 82.95 47.54
N ARG A 378 -32.68 82.64 48.67
CA ARG A 378 -31.94 83.62 49.49
C ARG A 378 -30.47 83.77 49.09
N GLY A 379 -29.99 82.98 48.13
CA GLY A 379 -28.59 82.97 47.67
C GLY A 379 -27.60 82.31 48.65
N ASP A 380 -28.10 81.61 49.68
CA ASP A 380 -27.31 80.85 50.66
C ASP A 380 -27.12 79.37 50.25
N GLY A 381 -27.72 78.97 49.13
CA GLY A 381 -27.67 77.62 48.56
C GLY A 381 -28.60 76.58 49.20
N ASN A 382 -29.31 76.93 50.29
CA ASN A 382 -30.10 75.97 51.07
C ASN A 382 -31.54 76.42 51.38
N SER A 383 -31.87 77.70 51.15
CA SER A 383 -33.19 78.26 51.47
C SER A 383 -33.99 78.55 50.20
N PHE A 384 -35.09 77.82 50.00
CA PHE A 384 -35.96 77.96 48.82
C PHE A 384 -37.45 78.06 49.21
N ILE A 385 -38.21 78.86 48.47
CA ILE A 385 -39.68 78.95 48.57
C ILE A 385 -40.26 78.63 47.20
N LEU A 386 -41.21 77.70 47.16
CA LEU A 386 -41.96 77.33 45.95
C LEU A 386 -43.43 77.70 46.11
N THR A 387 -44.02 78.37 45.13
CA THR A 387 -45.41 78.83 45.20
C THR A 387 -46.09 78.87 43.83
N ASN A 388 -47.41 78.73 43.82
CA ASN A 388 -48.28 78.96 42.66
C ASN A 388 -49.08 80.26 42.77
N ASP A 389 -48.96 80.98 43.88
CA ASP A 389 -49.67 82.24 44.09
C ASP A 389 -48.88 83.40 43.44
N PRO A 390 -49.43 84.06 42.41
CA PRO A 390 -48.74 85.15 41.70
C PRO A 390 -48.64 86.43 42.55
N ASN A 391 -49.34 86.53 43.68
CA ASN A 391 -49.30 87.70 44.56
C ASN A 391 -48.36 87.51 45.76
N LEU A 392 -47.69 86.36 45.86
CA LEU A 392 -46.78 86.07 46.97
C LEU A 392 -45.36 86.56 46.62
N ASP A 393 -44.99 87.72 47.17
CA ASP A 393 -43.60 88.23 47.20
C ASP A 393 -43.00 88.03 48.60
N PRO A 394 -42.11 87.04 48.79
CA PRO A 394 -41.46 86.77 50.07
C PRO A 394 -40.64 87.95 50.61
N ALA A 395 -40.07 88.78 49.74
CA ALA A 395 -39.29 89.94 50.17
C ALA A 395 -40.18 91.00 50.85
N PHE A 396 -41.43 91.12 50.40
CA PHE A 396 -42.43 92.00 50.99
C PHE A 396 -43.06 91.41 52.26
N ILE A 397 -43.47 90.13 52.21
CA ILE A 397 -44.20 89.47 53.31
C ILE A 397 -43.30 89.27 54.54
N PHE A 398 -42.07 88.79 54.34
CA PHE A 398 -41.12 88.55 55.42
C PHE A 398 -40.27 89.79 55.78
N LYS A 399 -40.48 90.91 55.06
CA LYS A 399 -39.66 92.14 55.16
C LYS A 399 -38.16 91.84 55.04
N ASP A 400 -37.81 90.95 54.14
CA ASP A 400 -36.44 90.48 53.93
C ASP A 400 -36.05 90.57 52.46
N GLN A 401 -35.26 91.58 52.13
CA GLN A 401 -34.82 91.90 50.76
C GLN A 401 -33.83 90.88 50.17
N ASN A 402 -33.44 89.84 50.92
CA ASN A 402 -32.53 88.81 50.44
C ASN A 402 -33.19 87.76 49.55
N TRP A 403 -34.52 87.65 49.57
CA TRP A 403 -35.25 86.75 48.67
C TRP A 403 -35.28 87.30 47.24
N LYS A 404 -34.83 86.49 46.29
CA LYS A 404 -34.85 86.80 44.86
C LYS A 404 -35.52 85.68 44.09
N GLU A 405 -36.35 86.04 43.12
CA GLU A 405 -37.04 85.07 42.27
C GLU A 405 -36.02 84.35 41.38
N MET A 406 -36.18 83.03 41.28
CA MET A 406 -35.36 82.16 40.46
C MET A 406 -35.98 82.03 39.07
N GLN A 407 -35.13 81.92 38.04
CA GLN A 407 -35.59 81.70 36.68
C GLN A 407 -35.68 80.22 36.39
N LYS A 408 -36.79 79.77 35.80
CA LYS A 408 -36.88 78.43 35.22
C LYS A 408 -35.87 78.33 34.08
N SER A 409 -35.02 77.31 34.15
CA SER A 409 -34.03 77.03 33.11
C SER A 409 -34.54 75.86 32.30
N ASP A 410 -35.03 76.15 31.10
CA ASP A 410 -35.24 75.13 30.08
C ASP A 410 -33.85 74.72 29.59
N ASN A 411 -33.46 73.48 29.84
CA ASN A 411 -32.26 72.88 29.26
C ASN A 411 -32.67 71.99 28.08
#